data_AF-A0A1G1DB90-F1
#
_entry.id   AF-A0A1G1DB90-F1
#
_cell.length_a   1.000
_cell.length_b   1.000
_cell.length_c   1.000
_cell.angle_alpha   90.00
_cell.angle_beta   90.00
_cell.angle_gamma   90.00
#
_symmetry.space_group_name_H-M   'P 1'
#
loop_
_entity.id
_entity.type
_entity.pdbx_description
1 polymer ?
#
loop_
_entity_poly.entity_id
_entity_poly.type
_entity_poly.pdbx_seq_one_letter_code
_entity_poly.pdbx_strand_id
1 'polypeptide(L)'
;MLKAVAGIARDKNIPCQVSLDKRMACGTGTCLGCVIKVSGQWSVVSGQKNKKDDASTLNTQHSTHYKCVCTDGPVFDAEEINL
;
A
#
# COMPACT_ATOMS: atom_id res chain seq x y z
N MET A 1 -12.25 -8.25 -13.01
CA MET A 1 -13.35 -7.28 -12.82
C MET A 1 -12.85 -5.95 -12.26
N LEU A 2 -12.33 -5.88 -11.03
CA LEU A 2 -11.92 -4.62 -10.39
C LEU A 2 -10.87 -3.82 -11.17
N LYS A 3 -9.91 -4.50 -11.82
CA LYS A 3 -8.94 -3.87 -12.74
C LYS A 3 -9.61 -3.07 -13.87
N ALA A 4 -10.69 -3.62 -14.46
CA ALA A 4 -11.40 -2.95 -15.55
C ALA A 4 -12.19 -1.73 -15.03
N VAL A 5 -12.83 -1.87 -13.86
CA VAL A 5 -13.54 -0.75 -13.20
C VAL A 5 -12.58 0.37 -12.84
N ALA A 6 -11.43 0.03 -12.25
CA ALA A 6 -10.36 0.98 -11.95
C ALA A 6 -9.83 1.67 -13.23
N GLY A 7 -9.68 0.92 -14.33
CA GLY A 7 -9.31 1.49 -15.63
C GLY A 7 -10.32 2.54 -16.13
N ILE A 8 -11.61 2.20 -16.10
CA ILE A 8 -12.68 3.12 -16.52
C ILE A 8 -12.72 4.37 -15.62
N ALA A 9 -12.56 4.20 -14.31
CA ALA A 9 -12.55 5.31 -13.36
C ALA A 9 -11.35 6.24 -13.60
N ARG A 10 -10.17 5.67 -13.85
CA ARG A 10 -8.96 6.42 -14.20
C ARG A 10 -9.14 7.20 -15.50
N ASP A 11 -9.69 6.59 -16.54
CA ASP A 11 -9.93 7.26 -17.83
C ASP A 11 -10.91 8.44 -17.70
N LYS A 12 -11.80 8.38 -16.71
CA LYS A 12 -12.76 9.44 -16.39
C LYS A 12 -12.28 10.41 -15.30
N ASN A 13 -11.06 10.27 -14.79
CA ASN A 13 -10.55 11.03 -13.63
C ASN A 13 -11.50 10.97 -12.40
N ILE A 14 -12.07 9.80 -12.12
CA ILE A 14 -12.94 9.57 -10.97
C ILE A 14 -12.14 8.83 -9.89
N PRO A 15 -12.03 9.39 -8.66
CA PRO A 15 -11.44 8.68 -7.53
C PRO A 15 -12.11 7.33 -7.33
N CYS A 16 -11.32 6.27 -7.26
CA CYS A 16 -11.81 4.90 -7.19
C CYS A 16 -11.11 4.14 -6.07
N GLN A 17 -11.90 3.52 -5.21
CA GLN A 17 -11.42 2.59 -4.20
C GLN A 17 -11.81 1.17 -4.59
N VAL A 18 -10.91 0.23 -4.32
CA VAL A 18 -11.11 -1.19 -4.62
C VAL A 18 -10.95 -2.02 -3.36
N SER A 19 -11.91 -2.92 -3.14
CA SER A 19 -11.82 -3.93 -2.08
C SER A 19 -11.17 -5.18 -2.65
N LEU A 20 -9.96 -5.50 -2.20
CA LEU A 20 -9.19 -6.64 -2.69
C LEU A 20 -9.56 -7.92 -1.96
N ASP A 21 -9.88 -8.95 -2.74
CA ASP A 21 -10.11 -10.31 -2.25
C ASP A 21 -8.86 -11.17 -2.51
N LYS A 22 -7.87 -11.03 -1.63
CA LYS A 22 -6.63 -11.81 -1.68
C LYS A 22 -6.73 -12.98 -0.71
N ARG A 23 -6.27 -14.17 -1.11
CA ARG A 23 -6.36 -15.38 -0.27
C ARG A 23 -5.80 -15.11 1.14
N MET A 24 -6.66 -15.27 2.13
CA MET A 24 -6.34 -15.07 3.55
C MET A 24 -6.29 -16.42 4.26
N ALA A 25 -5.32 -16.60 5.16
CA ALA A 25 -5.27 -17.74 6.07
C ALA A 25 -5.59 -17.31 7.51
N CYS A 26 -4.80 -16.39 8.08
CA CYS A 26 -4.98 -15.98 9.48
C CYS A 26 -5.91 -14.77 9.68
N GLY A 27 -6.05 -13.87 8.70
CA GLY A 27 -6.83 -12.62 8.86
C GLY A 27 -6.24 -11.59 9.85
N THR A 28 -5.16 -11.91 10.56
CA THR A 28 -4.54 -11.06 11.61
C THR A 28 -3.18 -10.47 11.22
N GLY A 29 -2.76 -10.61 9.96
CA GLY A 29 -1.47 -10.11 9.45
C GLY A 29 -0.26 -10.99 9.79
N THR A 30 -0.42 -12.06 10.57
CA THR A 30 0.70 -12.92 11.00
C THR A 30 1.22 -13.84 9.89
N CYS A 31 0.33 -14.41 9.06
CA CYS A 31 0.72 -15.39 8.04
C CYS A 31 1.29 -14.76 6.76
N LEU A 32 1.11 -13.44 6.57
CA LEU A 32 1.53 -12.68 5.38
C LEU A 32 1.02 -13.21 4.02
N GLY A 33 0.11 -14.19 3.99
CA GLY A 33 -0.45 -14.73 2.74
C GLY A 33 -1.23 -13.70 1.92
N CYS A 34 -1.83 -12.72 2.60
CA CYS A 34 -2.60 -11.64 2.00
C CYS A 34 -1.75 -10.40 1.62
N VAL A 35 -0.42 -10.50 1.58
CA VAL A 35 0.45 -9.37 1.20
C VAL A 35 0.27 -8.97 -0.27
N ILE A 36 0.21 -7.67 -0.52
CA ILE A 36 0.15 -7.03 -1.84
C ILE A 36 1.25 -5.97 -1.97
N LYS A 37 1.62 -5.67 -3.22
CA LYS A 37 2.55 -4.58 -3.54
C LYS A 37 1.77 -3.30 -3.80
N VAL A 38 2.22 -2.19 -3.20
CA VAL A 38 1.65 -0.85 -3.38
C VAL A 38 2.70 0.15 -3.85
N SER A 39 2.31 1.08 -4.72
CA SER A 39 3.17 2.06 -5.39
C SER A 39 3.13 3.48 -4.76
N GLY A 40 2.52 3.64 -3.58
CA GLY A 40 2.41 4.95 -2.90
C GLY A 40 3.59 5.32 -2.01
N GLN A 41 3.74 6.62 -1.73
CA GLN A 41 4.61 7.12 -0.66
C GLN A 41 3.97 6.77 0.70
N TRP A 42 4.44 5.70 1.33
CA TRP A 42 4.11 5.49 2.73
C TRP A 42 5.08 6.30 3.58
N SER A 43 4.55 7.33 4.25
CA SER A 43 5.29 8.03 5.29
C SER A 43 5.46 7.07 6.48
N VAL A 44 6.50 6.26 6.42
CA VAL A 44 6.96 5.55 7.60
C VAL A 44 7.31 6.64 8.63
N VAL A 45 6.56 6.73 9.71
CA VAL A 45 7.19 7.11 10.99
C VAL A 45 8.04 5.89 11.38
N SER A 46 9.10 5.63 10.62
CA SER A 46 10.17 4.78 11.08
C SER A 46 10.82 5.61 12.16
N GLY A 47 10.39 5.38 13.40
CA GLY A 47 11.14 5.77 14.58
C GLY A 47 12.48 5.03 14.56
N GLN A 48 13.39 5.44 13.68
CA GLN A 48 14.80 5.24 13.89
C GLN A 48 15.16 6.15 15.06
N LYS A 49 15.16 5.61 16.28
CA LYS A 49 16.01 6.18 17.34
C LYS A 49 17.46 5.85 16.98
N ASN A 50 17.97 6.45 15.91
CA ASN A 50 19.42 6.50 15.68
C ASN A 50 19.96 7.68 16.49
N LYS A 51 20.65 7.29 17.57
CA LYS A 51 21.25 8.16 18.56
C LYS A 51 22.50 8.78 17.93
N LYS A 52 22.38 10.05 17.51
CA LYS A 52 23.45 10.92 16.95
C LYS A 52 23.85 10.39 15.55
N ASP A 53 23.85 11.16 14.46
CA ASP A 53 24.51 12.44 14.20
C ASP A 53 23.79 13.14 13.01
N ASP A 54 23.66 14.46 13.09
CA ASP A 54 23.70 15.46 12.01
C ASP A 54 22.72 15.44 10.80
N ALA A 55 21.84 16.45 10.81
CA ALA A 55 21.28 17.18 9.65
C ALA A 55 20.61 16.39 8.49
N SER A 56 19.30 16.16 8.67
CA SER A 56 18.24 16.51 7.69
C SER A 56 18.43 16.17 6.21
N THR A 57 18.88 14.96 5.86
CA THR A 57 18.69 14.47 4.48
C THR A 57 17.50 13.52 4.48
N LEU A 58 16.29 14.06 4.25
CA LEU A 58 15.13 13.26 3.85
C LEU A 58 15.44 12.61 2.49
N ASN A 59 16.05 11.44 2.51
CA ASN A 59 16.21 10.64 1.32
C ASN A 59 14.83 10.09 0.95
N THR A 60 14.20 10.66 -0.07
CA THR A 60 12.99 10.10 -0.68
C THR A 60 13.38 8.80 -1.40
N GLN A 61 13.66 7.75 -0.65
CA GLN A 61 13.95 6.43 -1.21
C GLN A 61 12.60 5.86 -1.67
N HIS A 62 12.44 5.75 -3.00
CA HIS A 62 11.35 5.00 -3.65
C HIS A 62 11.46 3.51 -3.29
N SER A 63 11.13 3.15 -2.05
CA SER A 63 11.00 1.76 -1.64
C SER A 63 9.66 1.22 -2.14
N THR A 64 9.69 0.09 -2.84
CA THR A 64 8.48 -0.71 -3.04
C THR A 64 7.90 -1.05 -1.67
N HIS A 65 6.66 -0.63 -1.41
CA HIS A 65 5.98 -0.92 -0.14
C HIS A 65 5.05 -2.14 -0.29
N TYR A 66 4.92 -2.89 0.79
CA TYR A 66 4.03 -4.04 0.89
C TYR A 66 3.01 -3.80 1.99
N LYS A 67 1.75 -4.15 1.71
CA LYS A 67 0.64 -4.06 2.67
C LYS A 67 -0.05 -5.41 2.80
N CYS A 68 -0.48 -5.78 4.00
CA CYS A 68 -1.35 -6.92 4.26
C CYS A 68 -2.82 -6.49 4.15
N VAL A 69 -3.56 -7.06 3.19
CA VAL A 69 -4.99 -6.75 2.95
C VAL A 69 -5.85 -6.94 4.22
N CYS A 70 -5.50 -7.88 5.10
CA CYS A 70 -6.31 -8.14 6.30
C CYS A 70 -6.08 -7.14 7.45
N THR A 71 -4.95 -6.42 7.50
CA THR A 71 -4.64 -5.47 8.59
C THR A 71 -4.55 -4.03 8.13
N ASP A 72 -4.03 -3.79 6.93
CA ASP A 72 -3.93 -2.44 6.34
C ASP A 72 -5.26 -2.00 5.71
N GLY A 73 -6.25 -2.88 5.73
CA GLY A 73 -7.59 -2.68 5.20
C GLY A 73 -7.78 -3.41 3.88
N PRO A 74 -8.93 -4.03 3.62
CA PRO A 74 -9.18 -4.66 2.33
C PRO A 74 -9.42 -3.62 1.22
N VAL A 75 -9.71 -2.37 1.59
CA VAL A 75 -10.04 -1.26 0.68
C VAL A 75 -8.81 -0.36 0.50
N PHE A 76 -8.46 -0.12 -0.76
CA PHE A 76 -7.31 0.68 -1.15
C PHE A 76 -7.66 1.61 -2.30
N ASP A 77 -6.87 2.67 -2.49
CA ASP A 77 -7.01 3.52 -3.67
C ASP A 77 -6.55 2.76 -4.92
N ALA A 78 -7.32 2.85 -6.00
CA ALA A 78 -7.00 2.14 -7.24
C ALA A 78 -5.69 2.61 -7.90
N GLU A 79 -5.21 3.81 -7.55
CA GLU A 79 -3.96 4.38 -8.04
C GLU A 79 -2.72 3.90 -7.26
N GLU A 80 -2.88 3.50 -5.99
CA GLU A 80 -1.75 2.99 -5.18
C GLU A 80 -1.48 1.50 -5.43
N ILE A 81 -2.34 0.80 -6.18
CA ILE A 81 -2.23 -0.64 -6.42
C ILE A 81 -2.03 -0.93 -7.89
N ASN A 82 -1.05 -1.78 -8.20
CA ASN A 82 -0.88 -2.33 -9.53
C ASN A 82 -1.87 -3.49 -9.76
N LEU A 83 -3.11 -3.16 -10.11
CA LEU A 83 -4.17 -4.10 -10.50
C LEU A 83 -3.88 -4.79 -11.84
#